data_AF-A0A2J6PWR4-F1
#
_entry.id   AF-A0A2J6PWR4-F1
#
_cell.length_a   1.000
_cell.length_b   1.000
_cell.length_c   1.000
_cell.angle_alpha   90.00
_cell.angle_beta   90.00
_cell.angle_gamma   90.00
#
_symmetry.space_group_name_H-M   'P 1'
#
loop_
_entity.id
_entity.type
_entity.pdbx_description
1 polymer ?
#
loop_
_entity_poly.entity_id
_entity_poly.type
_entity_poly.pdbx_seq_one_letter_code
_entity_poly.pdbx_strand_id
1 'polypeptide(L)' 'MTMSRLGRYYSFLGRYKEEEELTRYVLKHNEKKFGPENKETIRMMVELSNVLSRTG' A
#
# COMPACT_ATOMS: atom_id res chain seq x y z
N MET A 1 -1.88 -4.95 9.44
CA MET A 1 -1.42 -6.30 9.01
C MET A 1 -2.33 -6.94 7.94
N THR A 2 -3.66 -6.95 8.07
CA THR A 2 -4.57 -7.62 7.11
C THR A 2 -4.58 -6.99 5.72
N MET A 3 -4.63 -5.66 5.61
CA MET A 3 -4.66 -4.99 4.30
C MET A 3 -3.36 -5.17 3.50
N SER A 4 -2.21 -5.23 4.18
CA SER A 4 -0.91 -5.54 3.55
C SER A 4 -0.79 -7.00 3.09
N ARG A 5 -1.61 -7.92 3.64
CA ARG A 5 -1.71 -9.28 3.12
C ARG A 5 -2.56 -9.31 1.86
N LEU A 6 -3.64 -8.53 1.82
CA LEU A 6 -4.50 -8.42 0.64
C LEU A 6 -3.78 -7.73 -0.53
N GLY A 7 -3.02 -6.65 -0.28
CA GLY A 7 -2.18 -6.02 -1.29
C GLY A 7 -1.19 -7.00 -1.92
N ARG A 8 -0.41 -7.71 -1.09
CA ARG A 8 0.51 -8.75 -1.57
C ARG A 8 -0.18 -9.90 -2.31
N TYR A 9 -1.42 -10.22 -1.95
CA TYR A 9 -2.21 -11.21 -2.69
C TYR A 9 -2.55 -10.71 -4.10
N TYR A 10 -2.97 -9.45 -4.24
CA TYR A 10 -3.18 -8.85 -5.55
C TYR A 10 -1.88 -8.77 -6.38
N SER A 11 -0.75 -8.43 -5.75
CA SER A 11 0.56 -8.54 -6.38
C SER A 11 0.82 -9.92 -6.95
N PHE A 12 0.56 -10.97 -6.16
CA PHE A 12 0.80 -12.36 -6.57
C PHE A 12 -0.09 -12.77 -7.75
N LEU A 13 -1.29 -12.20 -7.86
CA LEU A 13 -2.20 -12.41 -8.97
C LEU A 13 -1.88 -11.53 -10.21
N GLY A 14 -0.83 -10.72 -10.17
CA GLY A 14 -0.52 -9.74 -11.23
C GLY A 14 -1.52 -8.58 -11.33
N ARG A 15 -2.39 -8.43 -10.32
CA ARG A 15 -3.44 -7.41 -10.23
C ARG A 15 -2.89 -6.14 -9.57
N TYR A 16 -1.87 -5.56 -10.20
CA TYR A 16 -1.11 -4.46 -9.61
C TYR A 16 -1.92 -3.16 -9.47
N LYS A 17 -2.94 -2.95 -10.32
CA LYS A 17 -3.82 -1.77 -10.20
C LYS A 17 -4.67 -1.83 -8.93
N GLU A 18 -5.25 -2.98 -8.64
CA GLU A 18 -6.05 -3.19 -7.43
C GLU A 18 -5.18 -3.15 -6.16
N GLU A 19 -3.94 -3.62 -6.26
CA GLU A 19 -2.94 -3.45 -5.21
C GLU A 19 -2.63 -1.97 -4.95
N GLU A 20 -2.45 -1.17 -6.01
CA GLU A 20 -2.15 0.26 -5.92
C GLU A 20 -3.31 1.02 -5.27
N GLU A 21 -4.53 0.80 -5.74
CA GLU A 21 -5.74 1.45 -5.21
C GLU A 21 -5.93 1.15 -3.73
N LEU A 22 -5.79 -0.12 -3.34
CA LEU A 22 -5.89 -0.54 -1.94
C LEU A 22 -4.78 0.10 -1.09
N THR A 23 -3.54 0.11 -1.59
CA THR A 23 -2.39 0.66 -0.87
C THR A 23 -2.51 2.17 -0.67
N ARG A 24 -2.98 2.91 -1.69
CA ARG A 24 -3.29 4.35 -1.58
C ARG A 24 -4.40 4.64 -0.59
N TYR A 25 -5.48 3.84 -0.61
CA TYR A 25 -6.58 3.98 0.34
C TYR A 25 -6.09 3.83 1.79
N VAL A 26 -5.29 2.81 2.07
CA VAL A 26 -4.73 2.55 3.41
C VAL A 26 -3.75 3.64 3.81
N LEU A 27 -2.88 4.08 2.90
CA LEU A 27 -1.93 5.15 3.17
C LEU A 27 -2.66 6.43 3.61
N LYS A 28 -3.67 6.86 2.86
CA LYS A 28 -4.48 8.04 3.20
C LYS A 28 -5.19 7.92 4.54
N HIS A 29 -5.66 6.72 4.90
CA HIS A 29 -6.26 6.47 6.20
C HIS A 29 -5.22 6.57 7.33
N ASN A 30 -4.05 5.98 7.14
CA ASN A 30 -2.97 5.98 8.12
C ASN A 30 -2.35 7.37 8.32
N GLU A 31 -2.14 8.13 7.24
CA GLU A 31 -1.69 9.53 7.32
C GLU A 31 -2.65 10.37 8.17
N LYS A 32 -3.96 10.24 7.95
CA LYS A 32 -4.97 10.98 8.73
C LYS A 32 -5.02 10.56 10.20
N LYS A 33 -4.87 9.26 10.48
CA LYS A 33 -5.05 8.71 11.81
C LYS A 33 -3.80 8.81 12.68
N PHE A 34 -2.63 8.62 12.07
CA PHE A 34 -1.37 8.44 12.79
C PHE A 34 -0.30 9.48 12.41
N GLY A 35 -0.52 10.24 11.35
CA GLY A 35 0.45 11.18 10.81
C GLY A 35 1.39 10.57 9.77
N PRO A 36 2.11 11.42 9.01
CA PRO A 36 3.02 10.99 7.95
C PRO A 36 4.26 10.26 8.46
N GLU A 37 4.76 10.62 9.66
CA GLU A 37 5.97 10.04 10.25
C GLU A 37 5.72 8.72 11.00
N ASN A 38 4.46 8.29 11.10
CA ASN A 38 4.16 7.03 11.77
C ASN A 38 4.79 5.86 11.01
N LYS A 39 5.40 4.94 11.75
CA LYS A 39 6.04 3.73 11.20
C LYS A 39 5.13 2.95 10.25
N GLU A 40 3.84 2.87 10.54
CA GLU A 40 2.86 2.17 9.70
C GLU A 40 2.54 2.95 8.41
N THR A 41 2.51 4.28 8.47
CA THR A 41 2.35 5.15 7.31
C THR A 41 3.55 5.05 6.39
N ILE A 42 4.78 5.16 6.93
CA ILE A 42 6.04 5.02 6.18
C ILE A 42 6.10 3.64 5.51
N ARG A 43 5.72 2.58 6.21
CA ARG A 43 5.66 1.23 5.65
C ARG A 43 4.73 1.16 4.44
N MET A 44 3.57 1.82 4.48
CA MET A 44 2.65 1.90 3.34
C MET A 44 3.19 2.71 2.17
N MET A 45 3.98 3.76 2.41
CA MET A 45 4.66 4.49 1.34
C MET A 45 5.66 3.58 0.61
N VAL A 46 6.43 2.75 1.35
CA VAL A 46 7.37 1.79 0.76
C VAL A 46 6.63 0.74 -0.08
N GLU A 47 5.53 0.18 0.44
CA GLU A 47 4.72 -0.76 -0.33
C GLU A 47 4.20 -0.11 -1.61
N LEU A 48 3.67 1.11 -1.54
CA LEU A 48 3.18 1.83 -2.73
C LEU A 48 4.28 2.03 -3.78
N SER A 49 5.50 2.37 -3.37
CA SER A 49 6.65 2.48 -4.28
C SER A 49 6.97 1.16 -4.99
N ASN A 50 6.85 0.03 -4.28
CA ASN A 50 7.08 -1.29 -4.88
C ASN A 50 5.98 -1.68 -5.88
N VAL A 51 4.74 -1.24 -5.65
CA VAL A 51 3.64 -1.46 -6.60
C VAL A 51 3.86 -0.63 -7.85
N LEU A 52 4.20 0.65 -7.68
CA LEU A 52 4.41 1.58 -8.79
C LEU A 52 5.58 1.17 -9.69
N SER A 53 6.64 0.59 -9.13
CA SER A 53 7.76 0.06 -9.91
C SER A 53 7.42 -1.19 -10.75
N ARG A 54 6.30 -1.86 -10.44
CA ARG A 54 5.79 -3.03 -11.17
C ARG A 54 4.71 -2.67 -12.20
N THR A 55 4.08 -1.50 -12.05
CA THR A 55 3.05 -0.99 -12.97
C THR A 55 3.58 -0.04 -14.04
N GLY A 56 4.84 0.43 -13.91
CA GLY A 56 5.56 1.17 -14.95
C GLY A 56 6.21 0.24 -15.97
#